data_AF-A0A522AQ10-F1
#
_entry.id   AF-A0A522AQ10-F1
#
_cell.length_a   1.000
_cell.length_b   1.000
_cell.length_c   1.000
_cell.angle_alpha   90.00
_cell.angle_beta   90.00
_cell.angle_gamma   90.00
#
_symmetry.space_group_name_H-M   'P 1'
#
loop_
_entity.id
_entity.type
_entity.pdbx_description
1 polymer ?
#
loop_
_entity_poly.entity_id
_entity_poly.type
_entity_poly.pdbx_seq_one_letter_code
_entity_poly.pdbx_strand_id
1 'polypeptide(L)'
;TFFGYGEHGRIHKIKEFYDPDSLGGLYGALTEYLGFEMLDGEYKVMGMAPYGDPARHDLSRLLNCDGKELRVNTRYVNTVGLRRHKENGQGFYFSPRLIEWLGPRRHGDSADQPYIDYAAAIQALYEEAVLKLIDHYLGDILRETGRLAFAGGGALNVKLNQKIIARPEIRELFVQPASGDAGTAVGAASYALVKRGIQPEPMEHVFLGPSFTTEECRAACARHPGQPAHQVIDRMPEQVARLLAKGHPVAWFQGRMEFGPRALGGRSILGCPSVAGIADRINEQIKFRERWRPFCPSMLDRVAPRMFKVNHPAPFMTFTFEVNEEWKTRVPEVVHEDGTARAQALERRHNPRYYALLEELERLTGNGVVLNTSLNRRGEPMVCTPEDALAMFFGSDLQYLAMEDVLVTKPGVALDG
;
A
#
# COMPACT_ATOMS: atom_id res chain seq x y z
N THR A 1 11.93 18.01 2.65
CA THR A 1 11.69 17.58 1.24
C THR A 1 12.91 17.86 0.40
N PHE A 2 13.37 16.92 -0.42
CA PHE A 2 14.57 17.03 -1.27
C PHE A 2 14.19 17.00 -2.76
N PHE A 3 14.82 17.85 -3.56
CA PHE A 3 14.77 17.84 -5.02
C PHE A 3 16.19 17.81 -5.58
N GLY A 4 16.41 16.94 -6.57
CA GLY A 4 17.70 16.77 -7.22
C GLY A 4 17.58 15.89 -8.46
N TYR A 5 18.68 15.73 -9.19
CA TYR A 5 18.77 14.87 -10.36
C TYR A 5 19.94 13.92 -10.27
N GLY A 6 19.80 12.74 -10.88
CA GLY A 6 20.83 11.72 -10.94
C GLY A 6 21.52 11.70 -12.30
N GLU A 7 22.85 11.73 -12.33
CA GLU A 7 23.64 11.61 -13.55
C GLU A 7 24.97 10.89 -13.24
N HIS A 8 25.38 9.94 -14.07
CA HIS A 8 26.66 9.22 -13.93
C HIS A 8 26.93 8.67 -12.50
N GLY A 9 25.90 8.11 -11.86
CA GLY A 9 26.00 7.56 -10.50
C GLY A 9 26.12 8.61 -9.38
N ARG A 10 25.89 9.89 -9.68
CA ARG A 10 25.90 10.99 -8.71
C ARG A 10 24.51 11.61 -8.60
N ILE A 11 24.14 12.01 -7.38
CA ILE A 11 22.92 12.76 -7.12
C ILE A 11 23.30 14.22 -6.87
N HIS A 12 22.79 15.10 -7.71
CA HIS A 12 22.99 16.54 -7.65
C HIS A 12 21.78 17.18 -6.96
N LYS A 13 22.03 17.85 -5.83
CA LYS A 13 20.99 18.57 -5.09
C LYS A 13 20.62 19.87 -5.80
N ILE A 14 19.32 20.11 -5.95
CA ILE A 14 18.74 21.38 -6.43
C ILE A 14 18.17 22.18 -5.24
N LYS A 15 17.32 21.56 -4.42
CA LYS A 15 16.63 22.22 -3.30
C LYS A 15 16.38 21.25 -2.16
N GLU A 16 16.46 21.76 -0.94
CA GLU A 16 15.98 21.11 0.27
C GLU A 16 15.06 22.07 1.04
N PHE A 17 14.00 21.50 1.60
CA PHE A 17 13.15 22.11 2.62
C PHE A 17 13.32 21.34 3.91
N TYR A 18 13.49 22.07 5.02
CA TYR A 18 13.75 21.50 6.34
C TYR A 18 12.51 21.61 7.23
N ASP A 19 12.51 20.86 8.32
CA ASP A 19 11.53 21.02 9.39
C ASP A 19 11.51 22.49 9.89
N PRO A 20 10.34 23.10 10.13
CA PRO A 20 8.99 22.53 10.17
C PRO A 20 8.23 22.51 8.82
N ASP A 21 8.85 22.90 7.72
CA ASP A 21 8.21 23.02 6.40
C ASP A 21 8.17 21.66 5.67
N SER A 22 7.46 20.71 6.28
CA SER A 22 7.29 19.33 5.80
C SER A 22 5.88 19.07 5.30
N LEU A 23 5.75 18.70 4.02
CA LEU A 23 4.47 18.25 3.44
C LEU A 23 4.02 16.91 4.04
N GLY A 24 4.96 16.01 4.36
CA GLY A 24 4.65 14.78 5.08
C GLY A 24 4.15 15.06 6.50
N GLY A 25 4.77 16.04 7.18
CA GLY A 25 4.30 16.51 8.48
C GLY A 25 2.89 17.10 8.40
N LEU A 26 2.61 17.93 7.38
CA LEU A 26 1.31 18.57 7.18
C LEU A 26 0.21 17.52 7.03
N TYR A 27 0.43 16.52 6.18
CA TYR A 27 -0.50 15.43 5.95
C TYR A 27 -0.66 14.55 7.20
N GLY A 28 0.44 14.28 7.91
CA GLY A 28 0.45 13.53 9.17
C GLY A 28 -0.31 14.24 10.30
N ALA A 29 -0.17 15.56 10.44
CA ALA A 29 -0.91 16.35 11.44
C ALA A 29 -2.43 16.29 11.19
N LEU A 30 -2.87 16.33 9.93
CA LEU A 30 -4.27 16.14 9.58
C LEU A 30 -4.72 14.69 9.73
N THR A 31 -3.83 13.73 9.54
CA THR A 31 -4.08 12.31 9.83
C THR A 31 -4.44 12.11 11.31
N GLU A 32 -3.70 12.73 12.22
CA GLU A 32 -4.04 12.73 13.65
C GLU A 32 -5.37 13.42 13.95
N TYR A 33 -5.61 14.58 13.32
CA TYR A 33 -6.87 15.32 13.45
C TYR A 33 -8.08 14.48 12.98
N LEU A 34 -7.89 13.64 11.96
CA LEU A 34 -8.89 12.73 11.43
C LEU A 34 -9.03 11.43 12.23
N GLY A 35 -8.37 11.33 13.39
CA GLY A 35 -8.56 10.22 14.30
C GLY A 35 -7.63 9.03 14.07
N PHE A 36 -6.66 9.15 13.16
CA PHE A 36 -5.70 8.08 12.87
C PHE A 36 -4.32 8.36 13.47
N GLU A 37 -3.46 7.37 13.47
CA GLU A 37 -2.10 7.49 13.98
C GLU A 37 -1.18 8.10 12.91
N MET A 38 -0.34 9.07 13.28
CA MET A 38 0.68 9.60 12.36
C MET A 38 1.74 8.53 12.05
N LEU A 39 2.29 8.53 10.84
CA LEU A 39 3.27 7.56 10.31
C LEU A 39 2.73 6.15 10.05
N ASP A 40 1.44 5.91 10.33
CA ASP A 40 0.71 4.70 9.91
C ASP A 40 -0.57 5.06 9.16
N GLY A 41 -1.36 6.00 9.66
CA GLY A 41 -2.73 6.30 9.23
C GLY A 41 -2.86 7.10 7.94
N GLU A 42 -1.79 7.60 7.33
CA GLU A 42 -1.87 8.47 6.16
C GLU A 42 -2.59 7.79 4.99
N TYR A 43 -2.38 6.48 4.81
CA TYR A 43 -3.09 5.74 3.77
C TYR A 43 -4.60 5.64 4.03
N LYS A 44 -5.05 5.80 5.29
CA LYS A 44 -6.46 5.83 5.67
C LYS A 44 -7.09 7.15 5.26
N VAL A 45 -6.41 8.28 5.50
CA VAL A 45 -6.86 9.59 4.99
C VAL A 45 -6.99 9.55 3.46
N MET A 46 -5.98 9.02 2.78
CA MET A 46 -6.01 8.84 1.32
C MET A 46 -7.17 7.93 0.86
N GLY A 47 -7.49 6.88 1.62
CA GLY A 47 -8.62 5.99 1.31
C GLY A 47 -9.99 6.59 1.61
N MET A 48 -10.07 7.56 2.53
CA MET A 48 -11.29 8.26 2.89
C MET A 48 -11.57 9.45 1.97
N ALA A 49 -10.54 10.07 1.40
CA ALA A 49 -10.64 11.24 0.52
C ALA A 49 -11.65 11.09 -0.65
N PRO A 50 -11.79 9.94 -1.33
CA PRO A 50 -12.78 9.78 -2.42
C PRO A 50 -14.25 9.93 -2.00
N TYR A 51 -14.55 9.85 -0.70
CA TYR A 51 -15.92 9.96 -0.18
C TYR A 51 -16.33 11.40 0.16
N GLY A 52 -15.39 12.36 0.10
CA GLY A 52 -15.64 13.76 0.37
C GLY A 52 -15.51 14.65 -0.87
N ASP A 53 -15.90 15.91 -0.71
CA ASP A 53 -15.75 16.95 -1.72
C ASP A 53 -14.65 17.95 -1.28
N PRO A 54 -13.52 18.03 -2.00
CA PRO A 54 -12.40 18.90 -1.64
C PRO A 54 -12.73 20.39 -1.72
N ALA A 55 -13.80 20.79 -2.42
CA ALA A 55 -14.18 22.19 -2.56
C ALA A 55 -15.03 22.72 -1.39
N ARG A 56 -15.54 21.84 -0.51
CA ARG A 56 -16.39 22.24 0.62
C ARG A 56 -15.64 22.96 1.73
N HIS A 57 -14.35 22.66 1.89
CA HIS A 57 -13.52 23.26 2.93
C HIS A 57 -12.17 23.71 2.36
N ASP A 58 -11.92 25.01 2.43
CA ASP A 58 -10.64 25.59 2.04
C ASP A 58 -9.59 25.42 3.14
N LEU A 59 -8.65 24.49 2.92
CA LEU A 59 -7.52 24.24 3.82
C LEU A 59 -6.24 25.02 3.46
N SER A 60 -6.29 25.95 2.49
CA SER A 60 -5.13 26.73 2.04
C SER A 60 -4.41 27.48 3.17
N ARG A 61 -5.11 27.81 4.27
CA ARG A 61 -4.53 28.45 5.47
C ARG A 61 -3.42 27.62 6.14
N LEU A 62 -3.37 26.32 5.88
CA LEU A 62 -2.39 25.41 6.46
C LEU A 62 -1.00 25.52 5.81
N LEU A 63 -0.92 26.01 4.57
CA LEU A 63 0.30 26.01 3.79
C LEU A 63 0.36 27.19 2.81
N ASN A 64 1.50 27.88 2.75
CA ASN A 64 1.84 28.73 1.62
C ASN A 64 2.83 27.98 0.70
N CYS A 65 2.42 27.73 -0.53
CA CYS A 65 3.25 27.11 -1.57
C CYS A 65 3.03 27.83 -2.91
N ASP A 66 4.01 28.63 -3.33
CA ASP A 66 3.99 29.35 -4.61
C ASP A 66 4.68 28.56 -5.75
N GLY A 67 5.02 27.30 -5.49
CA GLY A 67 5.78 26.43 -6.39
C GLY A 67 7.29 26.52 -6.22
N LYS A 68 7.81 27.58 -5.61
CA LYS A 68 9.23 27.71 -5.28
C LYS A 68 9.46 27.60 -3.77
N GLU A 69 8.73 28.36 -2.99
CA GLU A 69 8.81 28.35 -1.53
C GLU A 69 7.69 27.49 -0.94
N LEU A 70 8.01 26.83 0.16
CA LEU A 70 7.09 25.99 0.92
C LEU A 70 7.17 26.47 2.37
N ARG A 71 6.06 26.97 2.90
CA ARG A 71 5.95 27.36 4.31
C ARG A 71 4.70 26.78 4.93
N VAL A 72 4.87 25.87 5.87
CA VAL A 72 3.77 25.30 6.65
C VAL A 72 3.37 26.27 7.75
N ASN A 73 2.07 26.47 7.93
CA ASN A 73 1.56 27.36 8.95
C ASN A 73 1.59 26.68 10.32
N THR A 74 2.72 26.84 11.02
CA THR A 74 2.97 26.23 12.34
C THR A 74 2.07 26.75 13.47
N ARG A 75 1.16 27.67 13.16
CA ARG A 75 0.08 28.06 14.08
C ARG A 75 -1.03 27.02 14.14
N TYR A 76 -1.15 26.15 13.13
CA TYR A 76 -2.19 25.13 13.03
C TYR A 76 -1.64 23.71 13.02
N VAL A 77 -0.63 23.43 12.20
CA VAL A 77 -0.07 22.08 11.95
C VAL A 77 1.45 22.08 12.02
N ASN A 78 2.10 20.91 12.03
CA ASN A 78 3.55 20.77 12.25
C ASN A 78 4.00 21.51 13.53
N THR A 79 3.17 21.47 14.56
CA THR A 79 3.40 22.26 15.76
C THR A 79 4.49 21.63 16.61
N VAL A 80 5.38 22.47 17.14
CA VAL A 80 6.52 22.05 17.96
C VAL A 80 6.29 22.44 19.42
N GLY A 81 6.65 21.54 20.33
CA GLY A 81 6.69 21.81 21.77
C GLY A 81 5.32 22.13 22.38
N LEU A 82 5.26 23.20 23.17
CA LEU A 82 4.10 23.57 23.99
C LEU A 82 2.86 23.99 23.20
N ARG A 83 2.98 24.21 21.87
CA ARG A 83 1.86 24.61 21.00
C ARG A 83 0.98 23.45 20.56
N ARG A 84 1.41 22.21 20.81
CA ARG A 84 0.66 21.00 20.47
C ARG A 84 -0.65 20.94 21.24
N HIS A 85 -1.71 20.55 20.56
CA HIS A 85 -2.92 20.12 21.21
C HIS A 85 -2.59 18.88 22.05
N LYS A 86 -3.16 18.81 23.26
CA LYS A 86 -2.96 17.69 24.18
C LYS A 86 -4.32 17.15 24.62
N GLU A 87 -4.46 15.84 24.51
CA GLU A 87 -5.63 15.09 24.97
C GLU A 87 -5.12 13.85 25.70
N ASN A 88 -5.62 13.59 26.92
CA ASN A 88 -5.24 12.42 27.73
C ASN A 88 -3.72 12.20 27.90
N GLY A 89 -2.95 13.28 27.98
CA GLY A 89 -1.48 13.22 28.11
C GLY A 89 -0.71 12.98 26.80
N GLN A 90 -1.39 12.69 25.69
CA GLN A 90 -0.80 12.59 24.36
C GLN A 90 -0.79 13.96 23.67
N GLY A 91 0.32 14.31 23.01
CA GLY A 91 0.47 15.54 22.24
C GLY A 91 0.43 15.28 20.74
N PHE A 92 -0.38 16.04 20.02
CA PHE A 92 -0.58 15.90 18.57
C PHE A 92 0.18 16.99 17.80
N TYR A 93 0.52 16.73 16.55
CA TYR A 93 1.28 17.63 15.66
C TYR A 93 0.43 18.79 15.08
N PHE A 94 -0.77 19.01 15.61
CA PHE A 94 -1.60 20.20 15.37
C PHE A 94 -1.83 20.99 16.66
N SER A 95 -2.35 22.22 16.55
CA SER A 95 -2.60 23.12 17.69
C SER A 95 -4.08 23.18 18.06
N PRO A 96 -4.44 23.70 19.25
CA PRO A 96 -5.84 23.98 19.60
C PRO A 96 -6.56 24.89 18.59
N ARG A 97 -5.82 25.75 17.85
CA ARG A 97 -6.42 26.61 16.82
C ARG A 97 -6.99 25.83 15.64
N LEU A 98 -6.46 24.63 15.36
CA LEU A 98 -7.04 23.76 14.33
C LEU A 98 -8.43 23.28 14.78
N ILE A 99 -8.58 22.95 16.07
CA ILE A 99 -9.86 22.54 16.67
C ILE A 99 -10.85 23.70 16.73
N GLU A 100 -10.40 24.89 17.13
CA GLU A 100 -11.21 26.11 17.13
C GLU A 100 -11.77 26.44 15.72
N TRP A 101 -11.03 26.08 14.67
CA TRP A 101 -11.42 26.35 13.28
C TRP A 101 -12.28 25.25 12.66
N LEU A 102 -11.81 24.00 12.70
CA LEU A 102 -12.43 22.87 12.00
C LEU A 102 -13.42 22.08 12.87
N GLY A 103 -13.50 22.39 14.16
CA GLY A 103 -14.31 21.66 15.13
C GLY A 103 -13.51 20.56 15.85
N PRO A 104 -14.21 19.67 16.58
CA PRO A 104 -13.56 18.60 17.32
C PRO A 104 -12.80 17.64 16.40
N ARG A 105 -11.80 16.97 16.98
CA ARG A 105 -11.09 15.86 16.34
C ARG A 105 -12.08 14.73 16.02
N ARG A 106 -11.82 13.98 14.95
CA ARG A 106 -12.60 12.79 14.66
C ARG A 106 -12.26 11.67 15.64
N HIS A 107 -13.28 10.93 16.09
CA HIS A 107 -13.14 9.71 16.86
C HIS A 107 -13.92 8.56 16.21
N GLY A 108 -13.47 7.32 16.41
CA GLY A 108 -14.13 6.11 15.88
C GLY A 108 -13.70 5.73 14.47
N ASP A 109 -14.52 4.91 13.79
CA ASP A 109 -14.22 4.30 12.48
C ASP A 109 -15.17 4.78 11.34
N SER A 110 -16.17 5.62 11.63
CA SER A 110 -17.12 6.12 10.63
C SER A 110 -16.52 7.17 9.68
N ALA A 111 -16.98 7.18 8.42
CA ALA A 111 -16.61 8.15 7.41
C ALA A 111 -17.75 9.15 7.21
N ASP A 112 -17.86 10.07 8.17
CA ASP A 112 -18.96 11.05 8.20
C ASP A 112 -18.48 12.45 7.83
N GLN A 113 -19.42 13.30 7.40
CA GLN A 113 -19.18 14.74 7.29
C GLN A 113 -18.97 15.36 8.68
N PRO A 114 -18.11 16.39 8.81
CA PRO A 114 -17.33 17.04 7.75
C PRO A 114 -15.97 16.35 7.47
N TYR A 115 -15.64 15.25 8.15
CA TYR A 115 -14.28 14.68 8.13
C TYR A 115 -13.87 14.07 6.79
N ILE A 116 -14.81 13.49 6.04
CA ILE A 116 -14.56 13.02 4.67
C ILE A 116 -14.19 14.18 3.75
N ASP A 117 -14.84 15.33 3.91
CA ASP A 117 -14.56 16.54 3.13
C ASP A 117 -13.20 17.14 3.53
N TYR A 118 -12.85 17.12 4.82
CA TYR A 118 -11.50 17.49 5.28
C TYR A 118 -10.41 16.56 4.71
N ALA A 119 -10.67 15.26 4.64
CA ALA A 119 -9.76 14.28 4.04
C ALA A 119 -9.57 14.55 2.54
N ALA A 120 -10.65 14.84 1.82
CA ALA A 120 -10.60 15.23 0.41
C ALA A 120 -9.81 16.53 0.21
N ALA A 121 -10.08 17.55 1.02
CA ALA A 121 -9.42 18.85 0.93
C ALA A 121 -7.91 18.77 1.23
N ILE A 122 -7.49 18.03 2.26
CA ILE A 122 -6.05 17.90 2.56
C ILE A 122 -5.32 17.06 1.50
N GLN A 123 -5.97 16.04 0.95
CA GLN A 123 -5.44 15.27 -0.17
C GLN A 123 -5.21 16.17 -1.39
N ALA A 124 -6.20 16.98 -1.76
CA ALA A 124 -6.09 17.92 -2.88
C ALA A 124 -4.97 18.96 -2.66
N LEU A 125 -4.92 19.57 -1.47
CA LEU A 125 -3.89 20.55 -1.10
C LEU A 125 -2.48 19.95 -1.14
N TYR A 126 -2.32 18.73 -0.63
CA TYR A 126 -1.06 18.01 -0.65
C TYR A 126 -0.60 17.72 -2.09
N GLU A 127 -1.50 17.20 -2.93
CA GLU A 127 -1.22 16.90 -4.33
C GLU A 127 -0.83 18.16 -5.11
N GLU A 128 -1.60 19.25 -4.96
CA GLU A 128 -1.32 20.53 -5.61
C GLU A 128 0.06 21.06 -5.21
N ALA A 129 0.39 21.06 -3.92
CA ALA A 129 1.66 21.55 -3.43
C ALA A 129 2.85 20.72 -3.96
N VAL A 130 2.74 19.40 -3.96
CA VAL A 130 3.82 18.54 -4.50
C VAL A 130 3.98 18.74 -6.00
N LEU A 131 2.89 18.80 -6.77
CA LEU A 131 2.94 18.99 -8.22
C LEU A 131 3.58 20.34 -8.59
N LYS A 132 3.21 21.44 -7.91
CA LYS A 132 3.84 22.75 -8.14
C LYS A 132 5.35 22.74 -7.88
N LEU A 133 5.80 22.03 -6.82
CA LEU A 133 7.22 21.91 -6.52
C LEU A 133 7.95 21.05 -7.57
N ILE A 134 7.32 19.97 -8.05
CA ILE A 134 7.86 19.15 -9.16
C ILE A 134 8.00 20.02 -10.42
N ASP A 135 6.98 20.81 -10.76
CA ASP A 135 6.98 21.70 -11.92
C ASP A 135 8.16 22.66 -11.89
N HIS A 136 8.35 23.30 -10.73
CA HIS A 136 9.37 24.32 -10.56
C HIS A 136 10.79 23.75 -10.54
N TYR A 137 11.02 22.70 -9.75
CA TYR A 137 12.37 22.20 -9.49
C TYR A 137 12.84 21.13 -10.47
N LEU A 138 11.92 20.38 -11.07
CA LEU A 138 12.25 19.24 -11.94
C LEU A 138 11.70 19.39 -13.36
N GLY A 139 10.83 20.37 -13.63
CA GLY A 139 10.09 20.46 -14.89
C GLY A 139 10.95 20.43 -16.16
N ASP A 140 12.05 21.18 -16.20
CA ASP A 140 12.97 21.17 -17.36
C ASP A 140 13.64 19.81 -17.55
N ILE A 141 14.12 19.22 -16.45
CA ILE A 141 14.79 17.92 -16.45
C ILE A 141 13.82 16.81 -16.87
N LEU A 142 12.56 16.90 -16.43
CA LEU A 142 11.52 15.94 -16.78
C LEU A 142 11.11 16.08 -18.25
N ARG A 143 11.07 17.29 -18.82
CA ARG A 143 10.84 17.48 -20.26
C ARG A 143 11.94 16.85 -21.12
N GLU A 144 13.18 16.85 -20.64
CA GLU A 144 14.31 16.25 -21.35
C GLU A 144 14.36 14.71 -21.18
N THR A 145 14.29 14.25 -19.93
CA THR A 145 14.55 12.85 -19.57
C THR A 145 13.29 11.98 -19.55
N GLY A 146 12.18 12.57 -19.11
CA GLY A 146 10.92 11.89 -18.80
C GLY A 146 11.00 10.87 -17.67
N ARG A 147 12.03 10.90 -16.81
CA ARG A 147 12.24 9.92 -15.74
C ARG A 147 12.21 10.57 -14.36
N LEU A 148 11.35 10.05 -13.49
CA LEU A 148 11.25 10.49 -12.10
C LEU A 148 11.45 9.32 -11.14
N ALA A 149 12.41 9.45 -10.22
CA ALA A 149 12.54 8.56 -9.06
C ALA A 149 11.97 9.27 -7.82
N PHE A 150 11.11 8.58 -7.08
CA PHE A 150 10.38 9.15 -5.95
C PHE A 150 10.44 8.24 -4.72
N ALA A 151 10.78 8.82 -3.57
CA ALA A 151 10.93 8.15 -2.29
C ALA A 151 10.59 9.09 -1.12
N GLY A 152 10.63 8.58 0.11
CA GLY A 152 10.10 9.23 1.31
C GLY A 152 8.65 8.83 1.58
N GLY A 153 8.19 8.92 2.83
CA GLY A 153 6.85 8.45 3.21
C GLY A 153 5.70 9.01 2.34
N GLY A 154 5.83 10.27 1.89
CA GLY A 154 4.89 10.90 0.97
C GLY A 154 4.77 10.24 -0.41
N ALA A 155 5.81 9.55 -0.88
CA ALA A 155 5.80 8.82 -2.15
C ALA A 155 4.88 7.57 -2.11
N LEU A 156 4.43 7.14 -0.94
CA LEU A 156 3.41 6.08 -0.80
C LEU A 156 1.98 6.58 -1.07
N ASN A 157 1.81 7.88 -1.34
CA ASN A 157 0.53 8.45 -1.75
C ASN A 157 0.24 8.09 -3.21
N VAL A 158 -0.49 7.01 -3.42
CA VAL A 158 -0.76 6.46 -4.76
C VAL A 158 -1.68 7.34 -5.61
N LYS A 159 -2.45 8.24 -4.99
CA LYS A 159 -3.28 9.23 -5.70
C LYS A 159 -2.44 10.36 -6.28
N LEU A 160 -1.45 10.85 -5.53
CA LEU A 160 -0.41 11.71 -6.09
C LEU A 160 0.34 11.02 -7.22
N ASN A 161 0.75 9.76 -7.03
CA ASN A 161 1.47 9.01 -8.07
C ASN A 161 0.63 8.84 -9.35
N GLN A 162 -0.68 8.64 -9.22
CA GLN A 162 -1.63 8.63 -10.34
C GLN A 162 -1.65 9.97 -11.10
N LYS A 163 -1.58 11.10 -10.40
CA LYS A 163 -1.50 12.42 -11.05
C LYS A 163 -0.15 12.64 -11.73
N ILE A 164 0.95 12.18 -11.14
CA ILE A 164 2.29 12.32 -11.71
C ILE A 164 2.42 11.50 -13.00
N ILE A 165 2.03 10.22 -12.97
CA ILE A 165 2.17 9.31 -14.12
C ILE A 165 1.28 9.70 -15.31
N ALA A 166 0.18 10.42 -15.06
CA ALA A 166 -0.72 10.91 -16.11
C ALA A 166 -0.14 12.11 -16.89
N ARG A 167 0.98 12.67 -16.47
CA ARG A 167 1.59 13.84 -17.11
C ARG A 167 2.32 13.46 -18.41
N PRO A 168 2.16 14.22 -19.49
CA PRO A 168 2.69 13.85 -20.81
C PRO A 168 4.22 13.79 -20.89
N GLU A 169 4.91 14.57 -20.05
CA GLU A 169 6.37 14.55 -19.97
C GLU A 169 6.92 13.37 -19.17
N ILE A 170 6.10 12.67 -18.38
CA ILE A 170 6.54 11.51 -17.60
C ILE A 170 6.47 10.25 -18.47
N ARG A 171 7.64 9.70 -18.82
CA ARG A 171 7.78 8.41 -19.51
C ARG A 171 7.88 7.26 -18.51
N GLU A 172 8.54 7.49 -17.38
CA GLU A 172 8.78 6.48 -16.36
C GLU A 172 8.79 7.12 -14.97
N LEU A 173 7.97 6.56 -14.08
CA LEU A 173 7.96 6.90 -12.66
C LEU A 173 8.35 5.67 -11.85
N PHE A 174 9.46 5.76 -11.14
CA PHE A 174 9.87 4.75 -10.17
C PHE A 174 9.58 5.25 -8.74
N VAL A 175 8.67 4.57 -8.05
CA VAL A 175 8.39 4.80 -6.63
C VAL A 175 9.02 3.67 -5.83
N GLN A 176 9.90 4.01 -4.89
CA GLN A 176 10.59 2.99 -4.10
C GLN A 176 9.55 2.22 -3.24
N PRO A 177 9.51 0.88 -3.26
CA PRO A 177 8.42 0.11 -2.64
C PRO A 177 8.37 0.19 -1.10
N ALA A 178 9.52 0.35 -0.46
CA ALA A 178 9.70 0.64 0.96
C ALA A 178 10.05 2.13 1.19
N SER A 179 9.34 3.04 0.52
CA SER A 179 9.71 4.47 0.41
C SER A 179 9.87 5.22 1.75
N GLY A 180 9.30 4.71 2.84
CA GLY A 180 9.51 5.27 4.17
C GLY A 180 10.92 5.04 4.71
N ASP A 181 11.11 5.33 5.99
CA ASP A 181 12.44 5.31 6.61
C ASP A 181 13.10 3.92 6.59
N ALA A 182 12.32 2.84 6.56
CA ALA A 182 12.84 1.49 6.38
C ALA A 182 13.70 1.35 5.10
N GLY A 183 13.32 2.01 4.01
CA GLY A 183 14.06 1.98 2.73
C GLY A 183 15.42 2.68 2.79
N THR A 184 15.70 3.49 3.81
CA THR A 184 16.99 4.19 3.95
C THR A 184 18.16 3.22 4.11
N ALA A 185 17.93 2.03 4.68
CA ALA A 185 18.95 0.99 4.76
C ALA A 185 19.45 0.55 3.38
N VAL A 186 18.52 0.35 2.43
CA VAL A 186 18.84 0.03 1.03
C VAL A 186 19.55 1.21 0.35
N GLY A 187 19.07 2.44 0.59
CA GLY A 187 19.70 3.65 0.06
C GLY A 187 21.15 3.83 0.55
N ALA A 188 21.40 3.65 1.84
CA ALA A 188 22.72 3.76 2.45
C ALA A 188 23.68 2.68 1.92
N ALA A 189 23.21 1.43 1.80
CA ALA A 189 23.99 0.35 1.21
C ALA A 189 24.34 0.64 -0.26
N SER A 190 23.36 1.10 -1.06
CA SER A 190 23.55 1.45 -2.46
C SER A 190 24.56 2.60 -2.63
N TYR A 191 24.49 3.62 -1.77
CA TYR A 191 25.46 4.70 -1.73
C TYR A 191 26.88 4.22 -1.42
N ALA A 192 27.02 3.30 -0.45
CA ALA A 192 28.31 2.71 -0.11
C ALA A 192 28.89 1.84 -1.24
N LEU A 193 28.05 1.09 -1.97
CA LEU A 193 28.45 0.33 -3.15
C LEU A 193 29.00 1.24 -4.25
N VAL A 194 28.27 2.30 -4.60
CA VAL A 194 28.69 3.27 -5.63
C VAL A 194 30.02 3.93 -5.24
N LYS A 195 30.21 4.30 -3.97
CA LYS A 195 31.50 4.84 -3.48
C LYS A 195 32.67 3.88 -3.64
N ARG A 196 32.41 2.57 -3.66
CA ARG A 196 33.41 1.52 -3.88
C ARG A 196 33.59 1.17 -5.36
N GLY A 197 32.92 1.88 -6.27
CA GLY A 197 32.95 1.58 -7.71
C GLY A 197 32.12 0.35 -8.10
N ILE A 198 31.22 -0.11 -7.21
CA ILE A 198 30.32 -1.24 -7.48
C ILE A 198 28.97 -0.66 -7.90
N GLN A 199 28.49 -1.04 -9.08
CA GLN A 199 27.17 -0.64 -9.57
C GLN A 199 26.07 -1.44 -8.87
N PRO A 200 25.09 -0.79 -8.22
CA PRO A 200 23.93 -1.48 -7.68
C PRO A 200 23.09 -2.12 -8.79
N GLU A 201 22.54 -3.29 -8.52
CA GLU A 201 21.58 -3.93 -9.41
C GLU A 201 20.21 -3.22 -9.36
N PRO A 202 19.47 -3.16 -10.48
CA PRO A 202 18.10 -2.66 -10.48
C PRO A 202 17.21 -3.46 -9.53
N MET A 203 16.34 -2.77 -8.79
CA MET A 203 15.35 -3.41 -7.93
C MET A 203 14.16 -3.90 -8.75
N GLU A 204 14.19 -5.17 -9.16
CA GLU A 204 13.10 -5.80 -9.91
C GLU A 204 12.01 -6.40 -9.00
N HIS A 205 12.37 -6.79 -7.77
CA HIS A 205 11.46 -7.37 -6.78
C HIS A 205 11.84 -6.97 -5.35
N VAL A 206 10.95 -7.28 -4.39
CA VAL A 206 11.19 -7.01 -2.95
C VAL A 206 11.21 -8.24 -2.07
N PHE A 207 11.27 -9.45 -2.62
CA PHE A 207 11.38 -10.70 -1.85
C PHE A 207 12.77 -10.87 -1.20
N LEU A 208 13.09 -10.01 -0.23
CA LEU A 208 14.41 -9.88 0.40
C LEU A 208 14.44 -10.45 1.83
N GLY A 209 13.27 -10.73 2.42
CA GLY A 209 13.14 -11.32 3.75
C GLY A 209 13.42 -12.83 3.78
N PRO A 210 13.18 -13.48 4.94
CA PRO A 210 13.39 -14.91 5.10
C PRO A 210 12.39 -15.74 4.29
N SER A 211 12.78 -16.96 3.94
CA SER A 211 11.93 -18.03 3.41
C SER A 211 12.00 -19.24 4.32
N PHE A 212 10.96 -20.07 4.27
CA PHE A 212 10.87 -21.30 5.03
C PHE A 212 10.58 -22.46 4.08
N THR A 213 11.02 -23.64 4.45
CA THR A 213 10.79 -24.88 3.72
C THR A 213 9.47 -25.53 4.15
N THR A 214 8.92 -26.39 3.30
CA THR A 214 7.75 -27.23 3.64
C THR A 214 7.94 -27.98 4.95
N GLU A 215 9.15 -28.49 5.23
CA GLU A 215 9.43 -29.22 6.47
C GLU A 215 9.46 -28.29 7.70
N GLU A 216 9.97 -27.07 7.59
CA GLU A 216 9.89 -26.08 8.67
C GLU A 216 8.44 -25.68 8.97
N CYS A 217 7.60 -25.55 7.94
CA CYS A 217 6.17 -25.31 8.09
C CYS A 217 5.44 -26.48 8.77
N ARG A 218 5.75 -27.73 8.40
CA ARG A 218 5.22 -28.93 9.07
C ARG A 218 5.68 -29.01 10.53
N ALA A 219 6.95 -28.71 10.78
CA ALA A 219 7.49 -28.69 12.14
C ALA A 219 6.82 -27.62 13.00
N ALA A 220 6.49 -26.45 12.44
CA ALA A 220 5.71 -25.43 13.14
C ALA A 220 4.30 -25.93 13.49
N CYS A 221 3.61 -26.62 12.58
CA CYS A 221 2.34 -27.28 12.88
C CYS A 221 2.48 -28.31 14.01
N ALA A 222 3.52 -29.14 14.01
CA ALA A 222 3.75 -30.15 15.04
C ALA A 222 4.08 -29.53 16.42
N ARG A 223 4.80 -28.40 16.44
CA ARG A 223 5.11 -27.64 17.68
C ARG A 223 3.93 -26.84 18.22
N HIS A 224 2.96 -26.50 17.37
CA HIS A 224 1.81 -25.72 17.78
C HIS A 224 1.00 -26.49 18.84
N PRO A 225 0.57 -25.88 19.96
CA PRO A 225 -0.12 -26.58 21.05
C PRO A 225 -1.38 -27.32 20.60
N GLY A 226 -2.10 -26.76 19.62
CA GLY A 226 -3.30 -27.37 19.05
C GLY A 226 -3.04 -28.41 17.94
N GLN A 227 -1.78 -28.68 17.56
CA GLN A 227 -1.37 -29.62 16.51
C GLN A 227 -2.34 -29.68 15.32
N PRO A 228 -2.49 -28.56 14.59
CA PRO A 228 -3.59 -28.40 13.67
C PRO A 228 -3.55 -29.42 12.53
N ALA A 229 -4.74 -29.81 12.08
CA ALA A 229 -4.91 -30.67 10.93
C ALA A 229 -4.31 -30.00 9.69
N HIS A 230 -3.45 -30.74 8.99
CA HIS A 230 -2.78 -30.25 7.80
C HIS A 230 -2.51 -31.38 6.80
N GLN A 231 -2.36 -31.02 5.53
CA GLN A 231 -1.99 -31.92 4.45
C GLN A 231 -0.85 -31.33 3.63
N VAL A 232 -0.04 -32.19 3.02
CA VAL A 232 0.94 -31.79 2.01
C VAL A 232 0.28 -31.84 0.64
N ILE A 233 0.37 -30.75 -0.12
CA ILE A 233 -0.28 -30.59 -1.41
C ILE A 233 0.79 -30.36 -2.49
N ASP A 234 0.90 -31.29 -3.44
CA ASP A 234 1.89 -31.22 -4.52
C ASP A 234 1.67 -30.03 -5.47
N ARG A 235 0.39 -29.70 -5.71
CA ARG A 235 -0.07 -28.66 -6.64
C ARG A 235 -0.81 -27.56 -5.88
N MET A 236 -0.08 -26.89 -4.99
CA MET A 236 -0.65 -25.87 -4.10
C MET A 236 -1.29 -24.70 -4.85
N PRO A 237 -0.69 -24.12 -5.91
CA PRO A 237 -1.34 -23.07 -6.69
C PRO A 237 -2.71 -23.51 -7.19
N GLU A 238 -2.83 -24.74 -7.70
CA GLU A 238 -4.09 -25.25 -8.23
C GLU A 238 -5.14 -25.51 -7.15
N GLN A 239 -4.71 -26.03 -6.00
CA GLN A 239 -5.60 -26.23 -4.86
C GLN A 239 -6.13 -24.90 -4.33
N VAL A 240 -5.25 -23.89 -4.16
CA VAL A 240 -5.65 -22.58 -3.67
C VAL A 240 -6.52 -21.84 -4.68
N ALA A 241 -6.24 -21.94 -5.98
CA ALA A 241 -7.11 -21.36 -7.02
C ALA A 241 -8.54 -21.93 -6.95
N ARG A 242 -8.71 -23.24 -6.72
CA ARG A 242 -10.03 -23.86 -6.52
C ARG A 242 -10.75 -23.31 -5.29
N LEU A 243 -10.04 -23.16 -4.16
CA LEU A 243 -10.60 -22.59 -2.93
C LEU A 243 -11.06 -21.13 -3.15
N LEU A 244 -10.21 -20.32 -3.80
CA LEU A 244 -10.52 -18.93 -4.12
C LEU A 244 -11.72 -18.83 -5.06
N ALA A 245 -11.77 -19.65 -6.12
CA ALA A 245 -12.88 -19.67 -7.07
C ALA A 245 -14.22 -20.08 -6.43
N LYS A 246 -14.19 -20.94 -5.40
CA LYS A 246 -15.35 -21.28 -4.56
C LYS A 246 -15.73 -20.19 -3.54
N GLY A 247 -14.99 -19.07 -3.50
CA GLY A 247 -15.29 -17.93 -2.64
C GLY A 247 -14.72 -18.01 -1.23
N HIS A 248 -13.74 -18.89 -0.99
CA HIS A 248 -13.04 -19.00 0.28
C HIS A 248 -11.79 -18.12 0.30
N PRO A 249 -11.66 -17.17 1.23
CA PRO A 249 -10.39 -16.49 1.48
C PRO A 249 -9.31 -17.47 1.93
N VAL A 250 -8.07 -17.25 1.49
CA VAL A 250 -6.92 -18.10 1.84
C VAL A 250 -5.78 -17.25 2.38
N ALA A 251 -5.26 -17.62 3.55
CA ALA A 251 -3.96 -17.11 4.01
C ALA A 251 -2.84 -17.79 3.21
N TRP A 252 -2.00 -16.99 2.57
CA TRP A 252 -0.97 -17.41 1.63
C TRP A 252 0.41 -17.00 2.14
N PHE A 253 1.19 -17.99 2.56
CA PHE A 253 2.53 -17.85 3.09
C PHE A 253 3.48 -18.65 2.21
N GLN A 254 4.27 -17.97 1.37
CA GLN A 254 5.12 -18.62 0.37
C GLN A 254 6.44 -17.88 0.18
N GLY A 255 7.51 -18.65 -0.04
CA GLY A 255 8.82 -18.17 -0.40
C GLY A 255 9.37 -17.08 0.53
N ARG A 256 10.24 -16.25 -0.05
CA ARG A 256 10.87 -15.13 0.65
C ARG A 256 9.84 -14.03 0.92
N MET A 257 9.83 -13.53 2.15
CA MET A 257 9.00 -12.39 2.56
C MET A 257 9.37 -11.11 1.80
N GLU A 258 8.36 -10.32 1.48
CA GLU A 258 8.46 -8.99 0.88
C GLU A 258 9.06 -7.96 1.84
N PHE A 259 9.90 -7.07 1.31
CA PHE A 259 10.39 -5.90 2.00
C PHE A 259 9.52 -4.67 1.70
N GLY A 260 9.02 -4.03 2.75
CA GLY A 260 8.16 -2.85 2.66
C GLY A 260 6.75 -3.09 3.21
N PRO A 261 5.86 -2.10 3.10
CA PRO A 261 4.56 -2.10 3.77
C PRO A 261 3.46 -2.83 2.98
N ARG A 262 3.77 -3.44 1.82
CA ARG A 262 2.80 -4.08 0.93
C ARG A 262 3.10 -5.56 0.82
N ALA A 263 2.06 -6.38 0.95
CA ALA A 263 2.12 -7.77 0.54
C ALA A 263 1.94 -7.87 -0.97
N LEU A 264 2.81 -8.63 -1.62
CA LEU A 264 2.95 -8.79 -3.06
C LEU A 264 3.00 -10.27 -3.46
N GLY A 265 2.38 -11.15 -2.66
CA GLY A 265 2.22 -12.57 -2.96
C GLY A 265 3.15 -13.54 -2.21
N GLY A 266 3.90 -13.05 -1.21
CA GLY A 266 4.69 -13.86 -0.29
C GLY A 266 4.01 -14.01 1.09
N ARG A 267 3.43 -12.93 1.61
CA ARG A 267 2.69 -12.91 2.89
C ARG A 267 1.35 -12.22 2.70
N SER A 268 0.42 -12.92 2.05
CA SER A 268 -0.84 -12.35 1.58
C SER A 268 -2.08 -13.07 2.14
N ILE A 269 -3.20 -12.36 2.22
CA ILE A 269 -4.53 -12.94 2.30
C ILE A 269 -5.18 -12.70 0.95
N LEU A 270 -5.65 -13.79 0.34
CA LEU A 270 -6.11 -13.82 -1.03
C LEU A 270 -7.62 -14.04 -1.08
N GLY A 271 -8.27 -13.41 -2.06
CA GLY A 271 -9.68 -13.62 -2.39
C GLY A 271 -9.90 -13.57 -3.90
N CYS A 272 -10.91 -14.27 -4.42
CA CYS A 272 -11.29 -14.17 -5.82
C CYS A 272 -12.21 -12.95 -6.04
N PRO A 273 -11.76 -11.88 -6.72
CA PRO A 273 -12.54 -10.66 -6.88
C PRO A 273 -13.73 -10.79 -7.83
N SER A 274 -13.87 -11.95 -8.49
CA SER A 274 -15.05 -12.31 -9.29
C SER A 274 -16.17 -12.90 -8.44
N VAL A 275 -15.92 -13.21 -7.16
CA VAL A 275 -16.93 -13.70 -6.22
C VAL A 275 -17.47 -12.54 -5.40
N ALA A 276 -18.77 -12.27 -5.53
CA ALA A 276 -19.43 -11.21 -4.79
C ALA A 276 -19.30 -11.39 -3.26
N GLY A 277 -18.97 -10.29 -2.58
CA GLY A 277 -18.84 -10.21 -1.12
C GLY A 277 -17.54 -10.79 -0.58
N ILE A 278 -16.54 -11.11 -1.42
CA ILE A 278 -15.25 -11.62 -0.93
C ILE A 278 -14.49 -10.55 -0.13
N ALA A 279 -14.60 -9.28 -0.52
CA ALA A 279 -13.97 -8.16 0.19
C ALA A 279 -14.58 -8.04 1.59
N ASP A 280 -15.91 -8.12 1.70
CA ASP A 280 -16.62 -8.07 2.97
C ASP A 280 -16.24 -9.25 3.86
N ARG A 281 -16.18 -10.48 3.31
CA ARG A 281 -15.74 -11.66 4.06
C ARG A 281 -14.32 -11.51 4.59
N ILE A 282 -13.37 -11.05 3.77
CA ILE A 282 -12.00 -10.80 4.24
C ILE A 282 -12.02 -9.72 5.33
N ASN A 283 -12.80 -8.67 5.14
CA ASN A 283 -12.88 -7.61 6.13
C ASN A 283 -13.41 -8.14 7.48
N GLU A 284 -14.53 -8.85 7.45
CA GLU A 284 -15.21 -9.39 8.63
C GLU A 284 -14.43 -10.53 9.31
N GLN A 285 -13.69 -11.35 8.57
CA GLN A 285 -13.00 -12.51 9.14
C GLN A 285 -11.63 -12.19 9.75
N ILE A 286 -10.99 -11.09 9.34
CA ILE A 286 -9.59 -10.85 9.75
C ILE A 286 -9.19 -9.39 9.90
N LYS A 287 -9.68 -8.50 9.03
CA LYS A 287 -9.18 -7.12 9.01
C LYS A 287 -9.92 -6.22 9.97
N PHE A 288 -11.20 -6.47 10.21
CA PHE A 288 -12.09 -5.66 11.04
C PHE A 288 -11.83 -4.16 10.79
N ARG A 289 -11.67 -3.80 9.52
CA ARG A 289 -11.28 -2.46 9.07
C ARG A 289 -12.50 -1.73 8.55
N GLU A 290 -12.30 -0.44 8.39
CA GLU A 290 -13.31 0.50 7.90
C GLU A 290 -13.81 0.06 6.51
N ARG A 291 -15.13 0.01 6.30
CA ARG A 291 -15.76 -0.55 5.07
C ARG A 291 -15.32 0.14 3.78
N TRP A 292 -14.99 1.43 3.87
CA TRP A 292 -14.53 2.24 2.75
C TRP A 292 -13.08 1.98 2.34
N ARG A 293 -12.32 1.15 3.08
CA ARG A 293 -10.94 0.83 2.69
C ARG A 293 -10.95 -0.19 1.55
N PRO A 294 -10.41 0.17 0.37
CA PRO A 294 -10.41 -0.74 -0.76
C PRO A 294 -9.35 -1.84 -0.60
N PHE A 295 -9.57 -2.96 -1.27
CA PHE A 295 -8.54 -3.97 -1.48
C PHE A 295 -7.82 -3.76 -2.82
N CYS A 296 -6.68 -4.42 -2.99
CA CYS A 296 -5.82 -4.18 -4.14
C CYS A 296 -5.70 -5.44 -4.99
N PRO A 297 -5.76 -5.32 -6.33
CA PRO A 297 -5.59 -6.46 -7.20
C PRO A 297 -4.10 -6.79 -7.41
N SER A 298 -3.77 -8.08 -7.38
CA SER A 298 -2.60 -8.63 -8.09
C SER A 298 -3.07 -9.34 -9.35
N MET A 299 -2.35 -9.19 -10.45
CA MET A 299 -2.75 -9.75 -11.74
C MET A 299 -1.54 -10.19 -12.54
N LEU A 300 -1.80 -11.05 -13.53
CA LEU A 300 -0.82 -11.36 -14.56
C LEU A 300 -0.44 -10.06 -15.29
N ASP A 301 0.85 -9.86 -15.53
CA ASP A 301 1.38 -8.74 -16.32
C ASP A 301 0.61 -8.53 -17.65
N ARG A 302 0.28 -9.60 -18.37
CA ARG A 302 -0.50 -9.55 -19.62
C ARG A 302 -1.97 -9.12 -19.46
N VAL A 303 -2.50 -9.09 -18.24
CA VAL A 303 -3.85 -8.61 -17.93
C VAL A 303 -3.86 -7.10 -17.69
N ALA A 304 -2.78 -6.53 -17.12
CA ALA A 304 -2.74 -5.13 -16.75
C ALA A 304 -3.06 -4.15 -17.91
N PRO A 305 -2.53 -4.33 -19.15
CA PRO A 305 -2.88 -3.46 -20.28
C PRO A 305 -4.35 -3.53 -20.72
N ARG A 306 -5.07 -4.59 -20.33
CA ARG A 306 -6.50 -4.76 -20.62
C ARG A 306 -7.35 -4.15 -19.50
N MET A 307 -6.88 -4.24 -18.25
CA MET A 307 -7.61 -3.76 -17.08
C MET A 307 -7.54 -2.25 -16.90
N PHE A 308 -6.42 -1.61 -17.27
CA PHE A 308 -6.18 -0.19 -17.00
C PHE A 308 -6.15 0.67 -18.26
N LYS A 309 -6.50 1.95 -18.10
CA LYS A 309 -6.43 2.95 -19.18
C LYS A 309 -5.00 3.38 -19.54
N VAL A 310 -4.06 3.21 -18.62
CA VAL A 310 -2.64 3.57 -18.80
C VAL A 310 -1.79 2.31 -18.74
N ASN A 311 -0.89 2.18 -19.71
CA ASN A 311 0.09 1.10 -19.72
C ASN A 311 1.39 1.55 -19.04
N HIS A 312 1.60 1.15 -17.79
CA HIS A 312 2.83 1.39 -17.05
C HIS A 312 3.13 0.21 -16.13
N PRO A 313 4.42 -0.15 -15.93
CA PRO A 313 4.80 -1.19 -14.97
C PRO A 313 4.29 -0.88 -13.56
N ALA A 314 3.70 -1.89 -12.91
CA ALA A 314 3.17 -1.74 -11.55
C ALA A 314 3.52 -2.93 -10.66
N PRO A 315 4.80 -3.28 -10.46
CA PRO A 315 5.17 -4.49 -9.71
C PRO A 315 4.93 -4.39 -8.20
N PHE A 316 4.70 -3.20 -7.64
CA PHE A 316 4.83 -2.95 -6.19
C PHE A 316 3.59 -2.38 -5.48
N MET A 317 2.42 -2.26 -6.13
CA MET A 317 1.25 -1.56 -5.55
C MET A 317 1.55 -0.13 -5.08
N THR A 318 2.44 0.57 -5.78
CA THR A 318 2.79 1.98 -5.52
C THR A 318 2.01 2.95 -6.41
N PHE A 319 1.18 2.44 -7.31
CA PHE A 319 0.42 3.21 -8.28
C PHE A 319 -1.06 2.82 -8.28
N THR A 320 -1.91 3.83 -8.45
CA THR A 320 -3.33 3.66 -8.74
C THR A 320 -3.60 4.02 -10.19
N PHE A 321 -4.47 3.26 -10.84
CA PHE A 321 -4.83 3.44 -12.25
C PHE A 321 -6.35 3.47 -12.41
N GLU A 322 -6.82 4.20 -13.41
CA GLU A 322 -8.21 4.11 -13.85
C GLU A 322 -8.49 2.75 -14.49
N VAL A 323 -9.58 2.12 -14.06
CA VAL A 323 -10.02 0.80 -14.55
C VAL A 323 -10.90 0.98 -15.77
N ASN A 324 -10.68 0.16 -16.81
CA ASN A 324 -11.55 0.10 -17.99
C ASN A 324 -12.95 -0.41 -17.62
N GLU A 325 -14.00 0.13 -18.25
CA GLU A 325 -15.40 -0.16 -17.88
C GLU A 325 -15.73 -1.66 -17.83
N GLU A 326 -15.22 -2.45 -18.77
CA GLU A 326 -15.41 -3.91 -18.81
C GLU A 326 -14.92 -4.59 -17.51
N TRP A 327 -13.82 -4.12 -16.93
CA TRP A 327 -13.21 -4.74 -15.76
C TRP A 327 -13.89 -4.36 -14.46
N LYS A 328 -14.62 -3.24 -14.42
CA LYS A 328 -15.37 -2.80 -13.23
C LYS A 328 -16.42 -3.82 -12.80
N THR A 329 -17.00 -4.56 -13.75
CA THR A 329 -17.99 -5.62 -13.48
C THR A 329 -17.38 -7.01 -13.37
N ARG A 330 -16.21 -7.26 -13.99
CA ARG A 330 -15.50 -8.56 -13.91
C ARG A 330 -14.83 -8.79 -12.56
N VAL A 331 -14.29 -7.74 -11.95
CA VAL A 331 -13.54 -7.79 -10.69
C VAL A 331 -13.94 -6.66 -9.74
N PRO A 332 -15.23 -6.49 -9.42
CA PRO A 332 -15.73 -5.32 -8.68
C PRO A 332 -15.10 -5.17 -7.29
N GLU A 333 -14.72 -6.28 -6.66
CA GLU A 333 -14.22 -6.35 -5.27
C GLU A 333 -12.83 -5.71 -5.07
N VAL A 334 -12.16 -5.33 -6.16
CA VAL A 334 -10.83 -4.69 -6.16
C VAL A 334 -10.83 -3.34 -6.88
N VAL A 335 -12.00 -2.84 -7.27
CA VAL A 335 -12.20 -1.52 -7.88
C VAL A 335 -12.74 -0.58 -6.81
N HIS A 336 -12.11 0.59 -6.68
CA HIS A 336 -12.50 1.61 -5.73
C HIS A 336 -13.75 2.34 -6.21
N GLU A 337 -14.44 3.04 -5.30
CA GLU A 337 -15.65 3.83 -5.59
C GLU A 337 -15.46 4.82 -6.75
N ASP A 338 -14.27 5.40 -6.87
CA ASP A 338 -13.91 6.34 -7.94
C ASP A 338 -13.49 5.67 -9.26
N GLY A 339 -13.71 4.36 -9.40
CA GLY A 339 -13.38 3.60 -10.61
C GLY A 339 -11.89 3.33 -10.82
N THR A 340 -11.07 3.50 -9.77
CA THR A 340 -9.63 3.23 -9.82
C THR A 340 -9.23 1.96 -9.08
N ALA A 341 -8.04 1.43 -9.33
CA ALA A 341 -7.48 0.35 -8.51
C ALA A 341 -5.96 0.47 -8.36
N ARG A 342 -5.45 0.09 -7.20
CA ARG A 342 -4.01 0.09 -6.89
C ARG A 342 -3.37 -1.25 -7.22
N ALA A 343 -2.60 -1.32 -8.31
CA ALA A 343 -2.28 -2.57 -8.96
C ALA A 343 -0.93 -3.19 -8.57
N GLN A 344 -0.90 -4.53 -8.54
CA GLN A 344 0.32 -5.32 -8.75
C GLN A 344 0.22 -6.07 -10.09
N ALA A 345 1.03 -5.71 -11.07
CA ALA A 345 1.25 -6.49 -12.29
C ALA A 345 2.44 -7.43 -12.08
N LEU A 346 2.20 -8.74 -12.07
CA LEU A 346 3.18 -9.76 -11.75
C LEU A 346 3.76 -10.40 -13.02
N GLU A 347 5.08 -10.36 -13.14
CA GLU A 347 5.81 -11.17 -14.12
C GLU A 347 6.19 -12.53 -13.51
N ARG A 348 6.16 -13.58 -14.33
CA ARG A 348 6.46 -14.96 -13.89
C ARG A 348 7.83 -15.07 -13.20
N ARG A 349 8.85 -14.39 -13.72
CA ARG A 349 10.24 -14.49 -13.24
C ARG A 349 10.41 -14.03 -11.79
N HIS A 350 9.57 -13.11 -11.30
CA HIS A 350 9.70 -12.54 -9.95
C HIS A 350 9.04 -13.42 -8.88
N ASN A 351 7.94 -14.10 -9.19
CA ASN A 351 7.29 -15.04 -8.27
C ASN A 351 6.54 -16.14 -9.06
N PRO A 352 7.24 -17.20 -9.51
CA PRO A 352 6.65 -18.22 -10.39
C PRO A 352 5.44 -18.94 -9.79
N ARG A 353 5.47 -19.19 -8.46
CA ARG A 353 4.41 -19.91 -7.74
C ARG A 353 3.14 -19.06 -7.61
N TYR A 354 3.28 -17.77 -7.31
CA TYR A 354 2.15 -16.84 -7.27
C TYR A 354 1.60 -16.55 -8.69
N TYR A 355 2.47 -16.53 -9.70
CA TYR A 355 2.05 -16.43 -11.09
C TYR A 355 1.23 -17.66 -11.53
N ALA A 356 1.67 -18.87 -11.18
CA ALA A 356 0.92 -20.10 -11.47
C ALA A 356 -0.46 -20.12 -10.81
N LEU A 357 -0.59 -19.59 -9.59
CA LEU A 357 -1.88 -19.44 -8.91
C LEU A 357 -2.82 -18.54 -9.71
N LEU A 358 -2.32 -17.40 -10.20
CA LEU A 358 -3.10 -16.45 -11.01
C LEU A 358 -3.51 -17.04 -12.37
N GLU A 359 -2.66 -17.84 -13.00
CA GLU A 359 -3.00 -18.55 -14.24
C GLU A 359 -4.11 -19.57 -14.03
N GLU A 360 -4.04 -20.35 -12.96
CA GLU A 360 -5.10 -21.31 -12.66
C GLU A 360 -6.41 -20.59 -12.28
N LEU A 361 -6.33 -19.49 -11.53
CA LEU A 361 -7.51 -18.69 -11.22
C LEU A 361 -8.14 -18.12 -12.50
N GLU A 362 -7.33 -17.68 -13.47
CA GLU A 362 -7.82 -17.27 -14.79
C GLU A 362 -8.52 -18.42 -15.51
N ARG A 363 -7.96 -19.63 -15.48
CA ARG A 363 -8.59 -20.80 -16.11
C ARG A 363 -9.96 -21.11 -15.50
N LEU A 364 -10.12 -20.91 -14.19
CA LEU A 364 -11.36 -21.21 -13.46
C LEU A 364 -12.41 -20.11 -13.58
N THR A 365 -12.00 -18.84 -13.69
CA THR A 365 -12.91 -17.68 -13.57
C THR A 365 -12.96 -16.80 -14.81
N GLY A 366 -12.05 -17.02 -15.77
CA GLY A 366 -11.79 -16.11 -16.88
C GLY A 366 -10.98 -14.87 -16.51
N ASN A 367 -10.59 -14.69 -15.24
CA ASN A 367 -9.92 -13.50 -14.73
C ASN A 367 -8.58 -13.85 -14.05
N GLY A 368 -7.46 -13.44 -14.64
CA GLY A 368 -6.11 -13.57 -14.05
C GLY A 368 -5.81 -12.50 -13.01
N VAL A 369 -6.74 -12.29 -12.08
CA VAL A 369 -6.72 -11.24 -11.05
C VAL A 369 -7.14 -11.83 -9.71
N VAL A 370 -6.39 -11.53 -8.66
CA VAL A 370 -6.71 -11.90 -7.28
C VAL A 370 -6.76 -10.65 -6.41
N LEU A 371 -7.69 -10.61 -5.46
CA LEU A 371 -7.67 -9.65 -4.36
C LEU A 371 -6.52 -10.04 -3.44
N ASN A 372 -5.62 -9.09 -3.18
CA ASN A 372 -4.46 -9.30 -2.32
C ASN A 372 -4.43 -8.22 -1.21
N THR A 373 -4.24 -8.68 0.02
CA THR A 373 -3.99 -7.83 1.20
C THR A 373 -2.94 -8.47 2.10
N SER A 374 -2.37 -7.70 3.03
CA SER A 374 -1.29 -8.18 3.90
C SER A 374 -1.73 -9.34 4.79
N LEU A 375 -0.82 -10.27 5.10
CA LEU A 375 -1.06 -11.34 6.06
C LEU A 375 -0.79 -10.85 7.49
N ASN A 376 -1.81 -10.27 8.11
CA ASN A 376 -1.80 -9.75 9.49
C ASN A 376 -3.22 -9.47 9.99
N ARG A 377 -3.40 -9.32 11.30
CA ARG A 377 -4.62 -8.74 11.88
C ARG A 377 -4.48 -7.22 12.02
N ARG A 378 -5.57 -6.54 12.36
CA ARG A 378 -5.55 -5.09 12.62
C ARG A 378 -4.58 -4.78 13.78
N GLY A 379 -3.68 -3.84 13.56
CA GLY A 379 -2.70 -3.40 14.56
C GLY A 379 -1.45 -4.28 14.69
N GLU A 380 -1.34 -5.34 13.89
CA GLU A 380 -0.17 -6.24 13.91
C GLU A 380 0.74 -6.01 12.69
N PRO A 381 2.06 -6.25 12.81
CA PRO A 381 2.95 -6.31 11.66
C PRO A 381 2.61 -7.49 10.75
N MET A 382 3.15 -7.46 9.52
CA MET A 382 3.03 -8.58 8.59
C MET A 382 3.71 -9.83 9.14
N VAL A 383 3.04 -10.97 9.02
CA VAL A 383 3.54 -12.30 9.42
C VAL A 383 4.92 -12.57 8.81
N CYS A 384 5.88 -13.01 9.64
CA CYS A 384 7.23 -13.33 9.20
C CYS A 384 7.47 -14.84 9.16
N THR A 385 7.22 -15.53 10.28
CA THR A 385 7.53 -16.96 10.50
C THR A 385 6.29 -17.85 10.33
N PRO A 386 6.45 -19.17 10.14
CA PRO A 386 5.33 -20.12 10.16
C PRO A 386 4.54 -20.08 11.47
N GLU A 387 5.20 -19.87 12.61
CA GLU A 387 4.55 -19.68 13.91
C GLU A 387 3.67 -18.43 13.93
N ASP A 388 4.16 -17.30 13.39
CA ASP A 388 3.35 -16.08 13.25
C ASP A 388 2.14 -16.34 12.35
N ALA A 389 2.31 -17.11 11.26
CA ALA A 389 1.25 -17.44 10.32
C ALA A 389 0.14 -18.26 10.99
N LEU A 390 0.53 -19.27 11.78
CA LEU A 390 -0.40 -20.09 12.56
C LEU A 390 -1.12 -19.26 13.63
N ALA A 391 -0.39 -18.43 14.38
CA ALA A 391 -0.98 -17.57 15.40
C ALA A 391 -2.01 -16.60 14.82
N MET A 392 -1.67 -15.96 13.69
CA MET A 392 -2.56 -15.07 12.95
C MET A 392 -3.78 -15.83 12.42
N PHE A 393 -3.59 -17.02 11.84
CA PHE A 393 -4.65 -17.84 11.28
C PHE A 393 -5.67 -18.30 12.34
N PHE A 394 -5.19 -18.84 13.47
CA PHE A 394 -6.05 -19.27 14.58
C PHE A 394 -6.65 -18.10 15.35
N GLY A 395 -6.04 -16.91 15.27
CA GLY A 395 -6.58 -15.67 15.82
C GLY A 395 -7.54 -14.91 14.90
N SER A 396 -7.98 -15.51 13.79
CA SER A 396 -8.92 -14.97 12.81
C SER A 396 -10.08 -15.94 12.56
N ASP A 397 -11.01 -15.63 11.65
CA ASP A 397 -12.06 -16.55 11.18
C ASP A 397 -11.74 -17.22 9.83
N LEU A 398 -10.52 -17.06 9.31
CA LEU A 398 -10.09 -17.76 8.09
C LEU A 398 -10.19 -19.28 8.23
N GLN A 399 -10.51 -19.96 7.14
CA GLN A 399 -10.68 -21.42 7.11
C GLN A 399 -9.47 -22.17 6.56
N TYR A 400 -8.65 -21.51 5.73
CA TYR A 400 -7.52 -22.11 5.01
C TYR A 400 -6.25 -21.27 5.16
N LEU A 401 -5.15 -21.93 5.51
CA LEU A 401 -3.80 -21.38 5.52
C LEU A 401 -2.89 -22.29 4.68
N ALA A 402 -2.30 -21.74 3.62
CA ALA A 402 -1.31 -22.40 2.79
C ALA A 402 0.09 -21.87 3.12
N MET A 403 0.92 -22.71 3.76
CA MET A 403 2.33 -22.43 4.07
C MET A 403 3.23 -23.35 3.25
N GLU A 404 3.92 -22.81 2.26
CA GLU A 404 4.61 -23.63 1.25
C GLU A 404 3.66 -24.71 0.70
N ASP A 405 4.02 -25.99 0.79
CA ASP A 405 3.17 -27.12 0.36
C ASP A 405 2.22 -27.63 1.46
N VAL A 406 2.18 -27.00 2.64
CA VAL A 406 1.32 -27.38 3.77
C VAL A 406 0.02 -26.60 3.75
N LEU A 407 -1.11 -27.29 3.57
CA LEU A 407 -2.44 -26.72 3.73
C LEU A 407 -3.00 -27.06 5.11
N VAL A 408 -3.20 -26.04 5.94
CA VAL A 408 -3.81 -26.14 7.27
C VAL A 408 -5.28 -25.74 7.19
N THR A 409 -6.15 -26.51 7.85
CA THR A 409 -7.58 -26.23 7.96
C THR A 409 -8.05 -26.18 9.40
N LYS A 410 -9.13 -25.43 9.64
CA LYS A 410 -9.80 -25.43 10.93
C LYS A 410 -10.71 -26.66 11.11
N PRO A 411 -11.00 -27.06 12.36
CA PRO A 411 -11.93 -28.15 12.63
C PRO A 411 -13.29 -27.96 11.94
N GLY A 412 -13.82 -29.02 11.34
CA GLY A 412 -15.10 -29.00 10.62
C GLY A 412 -15.05 -28.42 9.20
N VAL A 413 -13.89 -27.91 8.76
CA VAL A 413 -13.66 -27.51 7.36
C VAL A 413 -13.14 -28.74 6.60
N ALA A 414 -13.91 -29.22 5.64
CA ALA A 414 -13.48 -30.31 4.77
C ALA A 414 -12.31 -29.85 3.88
N LEU A 415 -11.39 -30.76 3.58
CA LEU A 415 -10.31 -30.55 2.62
C LEU A 415 -10.80 -30.79 1.17
N ASP A 416 -12.09 -31.08 0.99
CA ASP A 416 -12.60 -31.76 -0.20
C ASP A 416 -12.78 -30.86 -1.44
N GLY A 417 -12.10 -31.31 -2.50
CA GLY A 417 -12.54 -31.27 -3.91
C GLY A 417 -11.79 -30.31 -4.81
#